data_AF-A0A518H510-F1
#
_entry.id   AF-A0A518H510-F1
#
_cell.length_a   1.000
_cell.length_b   1.000
_cell.length_c   1.000
_cell.angle_alpha   90.00
_cell.angle_beta   90.00
_cell.angle_gamma   90.00
#
_symmetry.space_group_name_H-M   'P 1'
#
loop_
_entity.id
_entity.type
_entity.pdbx_description
1 polymer ?
#
loop_
_entity_poly.entity_id
_entity_poly.type
_entity_poly.pdbx_seq_one_letter_code
_entity_poly.pdbx_strand_id
1 'polypeptide(L)'
;MVLSPGAGSEPESRPVPIVELGVAEAYDLLLHRFGRTDLPPLDAIENEDWGRDALLSRFLELSAADLLAAGLTWDEPEPEPGG
;
A
#
# COMPACT_ATOMS: atom_id res chain seq x y z
N MET A 1 -23.85 36.25 -10.12
CA MET A 1 -23.75 35.05 -9.26
C MET A 1 -22.61 34.21 -9.79
N VAL A 2 -21.49 34.14 -9.06
CA VAL A 2 -20.42 33.19 -9.35
C VAL A 2 -20.84 31.85 -8.77
N LEU A 3 -20.92 30.83 -9.62
CA LEU A 3 -21.02 29.45 -9.17
C LEU A 3 -19.58 28.98 -8.96
N SER A 4 -19.17 28.91 -7.70
CA SER A 4 -17.90 28.28 -7.30
C SER A 4 -17.97 26.78 -7.63
N PRO A 5 -17.00 26.19 -8.34
CA PRO A 5 -16.77 24.76 -8.30
C PRO A 5 -15.98 24.47 -7.03
N GLY A 6 -16.63 23.89 -6.03
CA GLY A 6 -16.02 23.64 -4.73
C GLY A 6 -16.75 22.54 -3.98
N ALA A 7 -16.87 21.37 -4.61
CA ALA A 7 -17.30 20.16 -3.94
C ALA A 7 -16.41 19.00 -4.44
N GLY A 8 -15.56 18.50 -3.56
CA GLY A 8 -14.84 17.23 -3.73
C GLY A 8 -13.45 17.32 -4.37
N SER A 9 -12.50 18.04 -3.76
CA SER A 9 -11.10 17.60 -3.82
C SER A 9 -10.93 16.43 -2.85
N GLU A 10 -11.58 15.30 -3.12
CA GLU A 10 -11.03 14.04 -2.67
C GLU A 10 -10.04 13.69 -3.77
N PRO A 11 -8.71 13.64 -3.52
CA PRO A 11 -7.86 13.10 -4.55
C PRO A 11 -8.43 11.73 -4.91
N GLU A 12 -8.59 11.46 -6.20
CA GLU A 12 -8.56 10.10 -6.73
C GLU A 12 -7.22 9.52 -6.31
N SER A 13 -7.07 9.17 -5.03
CA SER A 13 -5.87 8.58 -4.47
C SER A 13 -5.86 7.18 -5.04
N ARG A 14 -5.25 7.07 -6.22
CA ARG A 14 -4.90 5.80 -6.81
C ARG A 14 -4.21 4.99 -5.71
N PRO A 15 -4.66 3.76 -5.47
CA PRO A 15 -4.05 2.93 -4.45
C PRO A 15 -2.55 2.83 -4.73
N VAL A 16 -1.75 2.92 -3.68
CA VAL A 16 -0.29 2.86 -3.78
C VAL A 16 0.12 1.40 -4.03
N PRO A 17 0.95 1.11 -5.04
CA PRO A 17 1.47 -0.23 -5.24
C PRO A 17 2.25 -0.67 -4.00
N ILE A 18 2.02 -1.89 -3.51
CA ILE A 18 2.74 -2.41 -2.34
C ILE A 18 4.26 -2.38 -2.54
N VAL A 19 4.71 -2.48 -3.80
CA VAL A 19 6.12 -2.39 -4.16
C VAL A 19 6.69 -1.00 -3.92
N GLU A 20 5.89 0.06 -3.93
CA GLU A 20 6.36 1.43 -3.63
C GLU A 20 6.47 1.70 -2.12
N LEU A 21 5.92 0.82 -1.28
CA LEU A 21 5.99 0.97 0.17
C LEU A 21 7.43 0.81 0.69
N GLY A 22 7.80 1.67 1.62
CA GLY A 22 9.01 1.49 2.42
C GLY A 22 8.90 0.31 3.37
N VAL A 23 10.03 -0.25 3.81
CA VAL A 23 10.05 -1.43 4.72
C VAL A 23 9.30 -1.18 6.03
N ALA A 24 9.61 -0.07 6.72
CA ALA A 24 8.94 0.28 7.97
C ALA A 24 7.44 0.54 7.77
N GLU A 25 7.05 1.15 6.65
CA GLU A 25 5.66 1.46 6.34
C GLU A 25 4.85 0.19 6.04
N ALA A 26 5.41 -0.69 5.20
CA ALA A 26 4.88 -2.02 4.94
C ALA A 26 4.71 -2.85 6.23
N TYR A 27 5.70 -2.79 7.12
CA TYR A 27 5.68 -3.48 8.41
C TYR A 27 4.55 -2.97 9.30
N ASP A 28 4.44 -1.66 9.48
CA ASP A 28 3.41 -1.02 10.30
C ASP A 28 2.01 -1.38 9.78
N LEU A 29 1.79 -1.31 8.47
CA LEU A 29 0.54 -1.70 7.84
C LEU A 29 0.20 -3.17 8.11
N LEU A 30 1.14 -4.09 7.89
CA LEU A 30 0.89 -5.51 8.15
C LEU A 30 0.55 -5.76 9.62
N LEU A 31 1.28 -5.13 10.55
CA LEU A 31 1.09 -5.32 11.99
C LEU A 31 -0.19 -4.66 12.51
N HIS A 32 -0.41 -3.38 12.22
CA HIS A 32 -1.49 -2.57 12.80
C HIS A 32 -2.77 -2.57 11.97
N ARG A 33 -2.67 -2.54 10.63
CA ARG A 33 -3.83 -2.50 9.74
C ARG A 33 -4.39 -3.90 9.46
N PHE A 34 -3.51 -4.86 9.17
CA PHE A 34 -3.89 -6.23 8.81
C PHE A 34 -3.77 -7.23 9.97
N GLY A 35 -3.24 -6.81 11.12
CA GLY A 35 -3.17 -7.64 12.32
C GLY A 35 -2.21 -8.83 12.21
N ARG A 36 -1.21 -8.77 11.31
CA ARG A 36 -0.19 -9.83 11.17
C ARG A 36 0.82 -9.73 12.31
N THR A 37 0.76 -10.70 13.21
CA THR A 37 1.73 -10.83 14.32
C THR A 37 2.89 -11.77 13.99
N ASP A 38 2.85 -12.46 12.84
CA ASP A 38 3.89 -13.40 12.36
C ASP A 38 4.95 -12.65 11.52
N LEU A 39 5.45 -11.53 12.03
CA LEU A 39 6.48 -10.75 11.37
C LEU A 39 7.75 -10.76 12.21
N PRO A 40 8.95 -10.92 11.58
CA PRO A 40 10.22 -10.72 12.27
C PRO A 40 10.36 -9.32 12.87
N PRO A 41 11.35 -9.04 13.73
CA PRO A 41 11.60 -7.69 14.22
C PRO A 41 11.93 -6.74 13.07
N LEU A 42 11.40 -5.51 13.08
CA LEU A 42 11.65 -4.51 12.04
C LEU A 42 13.15 -4.30 11.76
N ASP A 43 13.97 -4.25 12.82
CA ASP A 43 15.43 -4.12 12.71
C ASP A 43 16.06 -5.24 11.86
N ALA A 44 15.61 -6.49 11.99
CA ALA A 44 16.11 -7.59 11.17
C ALA A 44 15.70 -7.43 9.69
N ILE A 45 14.48 -6.92 9.46
CA ILE A 45 13.91 -6.73 8.11
C ILE A 45 14.60 -5.54 7.41
N GLU A 46 14.91 -4.45 8.11
CA GLU A 46 15.59 -3.28 7.53
C GLU A 46 17.06 -3.54 7.23
N ASN A 47 17.72 -4.38 8.04
CA ASN A 47 19.15 -4.68 7.88
C ASN A 47 19.43 -5.79 6.85
N GLU A 48 18.45 -6.65 6.55
CA GLU A 48 18.66 -7.81 5.67
C GLU A 48 17.96 -7.65 4.31
N ASP A 49 18.62 -8.06 3.24
CA ASP A 49 18.10 -7.94 1.86
C ASP A 49 16.79 -8.70 1.61
N TRP A 50 16.42 -9.66 2.47
CA TRP A 50 15.17 -10.42 2.34
C TRP A 50 13.95 -9.71 2.93
N GLY A 51 14.14 -8.65 3.74
CA GLY A 51 13.06 -8.08 4.55
C GLY A 51 11.89 -7.52 3.73
N ARG A 52 12.19 -6.70 2.72
CA ARG A 52 11.16 -6.12 1.84
C ARG A 52 10.39 -7.21 1.09
N ASP A 53 11.09 -8.18 0.51
CA ASP A 53 10.47 -9.26 -0.28
C ASP A 53 9.57 -10.15 0.58
N ALA A 54 10.00 -10.42 1.82
CA ALA A 54 9.19 -11.13 2.81
C ALA A 54 7.90 -10.37 3.17
N LEU A 55 7.96 -9.04 3.34
CA LEU A 55 6.77 -8.21 3.61
C LEU A 55 5.82 -8.18 2.40
N LEU A 56 6.35 -7.98 1.19
CA LEU A 56 5.55 -8.00 -0.04
C LEU A 56 4.82 -9.33 -0.22
N SER A 57 5.50 -10.44 0.06
CA SER A 57 4.89 -11.77 0.04
C SER A 57 3.68 -11.88 0.97
N ARG A 58 3.68 -11.20 2.13
CA ARG A 58 2.51 -11.17 3.04
C ARG A 58 1.34 -10.39 2.47
N PHE A 59 1.60 -9.31 1.74
CA PHE A 59 0.54 -8.57 1.04
C PHE A 59 -0.06 -9.37 -0.12
N LEU A 60 0.71 -10.25 -0.77
CA LEU A 60 0.20 -11.18 -1.79
C LEU A 60 -0.75 -12.24 -1.19
N GLU A 61 -0.66 -12.53 0.11
CA GLU A 61 -1.61 -13.41 0.80
C GLU A 61 -2.95 -12.73 1.16
N LEU A 62 -3.04 -11.40 1.06
CA LEU A 62 -4.26 -10.64 1.38
C LEU A 62 -5.24 -10.62 0.20
N SER A 63 -6.46 -10.13 0.41
CA SER A 63 -7.40 -9.92 -0.69
C SER A 63 -7.24 -8.52 -1.30
N ALA A 64 -7.58 -8.39 -2.59
CA ALA A 64 -7.55 -7.08 -3.27
C ALA A 64 -8.43 -6.05 -2.56
N ALA A 65 -9.57 -6.50 -2.03
CA ALA A 65 -10.50 -5.65 -1.30
C ALA A 65 -9.89 -5.11 0.01
N ASP A 66 -9.13 -5.94 0.73
CA ASP A 66 -8.45 -5.52 1.96
C ASP A 66 -7.32 -4.53 1.67
N LEU A 67 -6.57 -4.75 0.59
CA LEU A 67 -5.53 -3.82 0.14
C LEU A 67 -6.14 -2.49 -0.27
N LEU A 68 -7.17 -2.50 -1.10
CA LEU A 68 -7.87 -1.28 -1.52
C LEU A 68 -8.47 -0.53 -0.32
N ALA A 69 -8.98 -1.25 0.69
CA ALA A 69 -9.45 -0.64 1.94
C ALA A 69 -8.32 -0.02 2.79
N ALA A 70 -7.06 -0.37 2.52
CA ALA A 70 -5.87 0.29 3.05
C ALA A 70 -5.27 1.33 2.08
N GLY A 71 -5.89 1.57 0.92
CA GLY A 71 -5.35 2.43 -0.12
C GLY A 71 -4.15 1.83 -0.85
N LEU A 72 -4.05 0.50 -0.89
CA LEU A 72 -2.96 -0.26 -1.49
C LEU A 72 -3.44 -1.11 -2.68
N THR A 73 -2.51 -1.48 -3.56
CA THR A 73 -2.75 -2.37 -4.69
C THR A 73 -1.50 -3.23 -4.97
N TRP A 74 -1.66 -4.36 -5.65
CA TRP A 74 -0.53 -5.11 -6.19
C TRP A 74 0.03 -4.52 -7.48
N ASP A 75 -0.85 -3.90 -8.26
CA ASP A 75 -0.55 -3.43 -9.62
C ASP A 75 -0.08 -1.99 -9.60
N GLU A 76 0.96 -1.68 -10.38
CA GLU A 76 1.27 -0.28 -10.71
C GLU A 76 0.06 0.27 -11.47
N PRO A 77 -0.55 1.40 -11.09
CA PRO A 77 -1.76 1.88 -11.75
C PRO A 77 -1.50 1.97 -13.26
N GLU A 78 -2.16 1.11 -14.05
CA GLU A 78 -1.99 1.06 -15.49
C GLU A 78 -1.96 2.50 -16.03
N PRO A 79 -0.88 2.93 -16.72
CA PRO A 79 -0.86 4.24 -17.34
C PRO A 79 -2.00 4.24 -18.36
N GLU A 80 -2.95 5.16 -18.18
CA GLU A 80 -4.14 5.25 -19.02
C GLU A 80 -3.70 5.22 -20.50
N PRO A 81 -4.34 4.41 -21.36
CA PRO A 81 -3.96 4.35 -22.76
C PRO A 81 -4.23 5.72 -23.39
N GLY A 82 -3.18 6.53 -23.51
CA GLY A 82 -3.21 7.79 -24.24
C GLY A 82 -3.61 7.51 -25.68
N GLY A 83 -4.80 8.00 -26.05
CA GLY A 83 -5.36 7.95 -27.41
C GLY A 83 -4.73 8.94 -28.38
#